data_AF-A0A0C3AI76-F1
#
_entry.id   AF-A0A0C3AI76-F1
#
_cell.length_a   1.000
_cell.length_b   1.000
_cell.length_c   1.000
_cell.angle_alpha   90.00
_cell.angle_beta   90.00
_cell.angle_gamma   90.00
#
_symmetry.space_group_name_H-M   'P 1'
#
loop_
_entity.id
_entity.type
_entity.pdbx_description
1 polymer ?
#
loop_
_entity_poly.entity_id
_entity_poly.type
_entity_poly.pdbx_seq_one_letter_code
_entity_poly.pdbx_strand_id
1 'polypeptide(L)'
;VMGPTGSGKSSFINLVSGSNLRVGQDLESCTDEVETALPFQLEGRRVVLVDTPGFDDTSKSDADVLRLVSHYLVTSYESGKKFAGILYFHRISDFRMGGISRRNFQVFRELCGDDTLANVVIVTNMWGEVTQALGNKREHQLETDDKFFAPAIAAGAKLLRHLNTKESAESILHQIVHNTPAPFKIQEEIVDQKKNLNQTAAGGVLFSDLQAMEERHRREKEEMR
;
A
#
# COMPACT_ATOMS: atom_id res chain seq x y z
N VAL A 1 3.11 -4.72 4.17
CA VAL A 1 1.85 -4.88 3.40
C VAL A 1 1.13 -3.56 3.49
N MET A 2 0.75 -2.96 2.36
CA MET A 2 0.17 -1.62 2.28
C MET A 2 -1.17 -1.67 1.52
N GLY A 3 -1.96 -0.60 1.59
CA GLY A 3 -3.27 -0.50 0.93
C GLY A 3 -4.30 0.17 1.82
N PRO A 4 -5.52 0.43 1.32
CA PRO A 4 -6.53 1.15 2.07
C PRO A 4 -7.04 0.36 3.29
N THR A 5 -7.68 1.05 4.22
CA THR A 5 -8.37 0.42 5.36
C THR A 5 -9.46 -0.53 4.86
N GLY A 6 -9.64 -1.66 5.57
CA GLY A 6 -10.62 -2.69 5.19
C GLY A 6 -10.25 -3.52 3.95
N SER A 7 -9.05 -3.39 3.37
CA SER A 7 -8.64 -4.17 2.19
C SER A 7 -8.20 -5.62 2.49
N GLY A 8 -8.15 -6.00 3.77
CA GLY A 8 -7.82 -7.36 4.21
C GLY A 8 -6.34 -7.63 4.50
N LYS A 9 -5.52 -6.59 4.71
CA LYS A 9 -4.08 -6.67 5.03
C LYS A 9 -3.79 -7.57 6.24
N SER A 10 -4.36 -7.23 7.39
CA SER A 10 -4.15 -7.95 8.66
C SER A 10 -4.69 -9.37 8.60
N SER A 11 -5.88 -9.57 7.98
CA SER A 11 -6.46 -10.91 7.76
C SER A 11 -5.56 -11.80 6.91
N PHE A 12 -5.01 -11.27 5.81
CA PHE A 12 -4.06 -11.98 4.96
C PHE A 12 -2.80 -12.40 5.74
N ILE A 13 -2.25 -11.47 6.53
CA ILE A 13 -1.04 -11.74 7.32
C ILE A 13 -1.32 -12.81 8.38
N ASN A 14 -2.43 -12.73 9.10
CA ASN A 14 -2.81 -13.74 10.09
C ASN A 14 -3.01 -15.11 9.44
N LEU A 15 -3.68 -15.16 8.28
CA LEU A 15 -3.95 -16.40 7.53
C LEU A 15 -2.66 -17.15 7.17
N VAL A 16 -1.62 -16.45 6.72
CA VAL A 16 -0.40 -17.08 6.23
C VAL A 16 0.66 -17.29 7.31
N SER A 17 0.74 -16.38 8.29
CA SER A 17 1.76 -16.46 9.35
C SER A 17 1.30 -17.22 10.60
N GLY A 18 -0.01 -17.43 10.78
CA GLY A 18 -0.58 -17.92 12.03
C GLY A 18 -0.50 -16.90 13.18
N SER A 19 -0.21 -15.64 12.87
CA SER A 19 -0.24 -14.54 13.85
C SER A 19 -1.67 -14.21 14.27
N ASN A 20 -1.77 -13.44 15.35
CA ASN A 20 -3.03 -12.89 15.85
C ASN A 20 -2.97 -11.35 15.90
N LEU A 21 -2.61 -10.73 14.78
CA LEU A 21 -2.66 -9.27 14.63
C LEU A 21 -4.10 -8.79 14.75
N ARG A 22 -4.30 -7.60 15.30
CA ARG A 22 -5.64 -7.05 15.50
C ARG A 22 -6.29 -6.78 14.13
N VAL A 23 -7.44 -7.41 13.88
CA VAL A 23 -8.26 -7.16 12.68
C VAL A 23 -9.48 -6.35 13.09
N GLY A 24 -9.63 -5.15 12.52
CA GLY A 24 -10.83 -4.35 12.72
C GLY A 24 -12.03 -4.95 12.00
N GLN A 25 -13.12 -5.22 12.73
CA GLN A 25 -14.41 -5.63 12.16
C GLN A 25 -15.41 -4.46 12.05
N ASP A 26 -15.07 -3.30 12.63
CA ASP A 26 -15.90 -2.09 12.64
C ASP A 26 -15.43 -1.05 11.60
N LEU A 27 -16.23 0.00 11.41
CA LEU A 27 -15.93 1.12 10.49
C LEU A 27 -14.69 1.95 10.89
N GLU A 28 -14.20 1.79 12.12
CA GLU A 28 -12.98 2.40 12.62
C GLU A 28 -11.79 1.44 12.43
N SER A 29 -10.71 1.97 11.88
CA SER A 29 -9.46 1.24 11.74
C SER A 29 -8.91 0.84 13.11
N CYS A 30 -8.43 -0.41 13.21
CA CYS A 30 -7.91 -0.96 14.46
C CYS A 30 -6.38 -0.99 14.54
N THR A 31 -5.69 -0.71 13.44
CA THR A 31 -4.22 -0.76 13.35
C THR A 31 -3.68 0.66 13.54
N ASP A 32 -3.25 0.97 14.76
CA ASP A 32 -2.73 2.30 15.10
C ASP A 32 -1.25 2.48 14.77
N GLU A 33 -0.52 1.37 14.67
CA GLU A 33 0.94 1.35 14.50
C GLU A 33 1.36 0.32 13.44
N VAL A 34 2.63 0.37 13.05
CA VAL A 34 3.22 -0.64 12.17
C VAL A 34 3.57 -1.88 13.00
N GLU A 35 2.91 -3.00 12.72
CA GLU A 35 3.06 -4.25 13.48
C GLU A 35 3.84 -5.30 12.68
N THR A 36 4.63 -6.12 13.36
CA THR A 36 5.40 -7.20 12.73
C THR A 36 4.81 -8.55 13.12
N ALA A 37 4.46 -9.36 12.13
CA ALA A 37 3.91 -10.70 12.35
C ALA A 37 4.96 -11.70 12.86
N LEU A 38 4.47 -12.82 13.40
CA LEU A 38 5.29 -13.98 13.71
C LEU A 38 6.03 -14.45 12.44
N PRO A 39 7.33 -14.76 12.54
CA PRO A 39 8.05 -15.35 11.44
C PRO A 39 7.51 -16.73 11.09
N PHE A 40 7.42 -17.04 9.80
CA PHE A 40 7.03 -18.36 9.30
C PHE A 40 7.98 -18.82 8.20
N GLN A 41 7.88 -20.09 7.81
CA GLN A 41 8.68 -20.67 6.74
C GLN A 41 7.89 -20.69 5.44
N LEU A 42 8.51 -20.23 4.36
CA LEU A 42 7.97 -20.34 3.00
C LEU A 42 9.15 -20.66 2.06
N GLU A 43 9.06 -21.78 1.33
CA GLU A 43 10.10 -22.23 0.38
C GLU A 43 11.51 -22.28 1.00
N GLY A 44 11.61 -22.74 2.25
CA GLY A 44 12.88 -22.83 2.99
C GLY A 44 13.46 -21.48 3.41
N ARG A 45 12.72 -20.38 3.25
CA ARG A 45 13.09 -19.03 3.73
C ARG A 45 12.24 -18.66 4.94
N ARG A 46 12.89 -18.03 5.91
CA ARG A 46 12.21 -17.37 7.04
C ARG A 46 11.61 -16.06 6.56
N VAL A 47 10.29 -15.98 6.51
CA VAL A 47 9.52 -14.81 6.10
C VAL A 47 8.97 -14.09 7.31
N VAL A 48 8.98 -12.76 7.26
CA VAL A 48 8.34 -11.88 8.24
C VAL A 48 7.52 -10.87 7.45
N LEU A 49 6.23 -10.77 7.77
CA LEU A 49 5.35 -9.76 7.20
C LEU A 49 5.18 -8.60 8.16
N VAL A 50 5.14 -7.41 7.60
CA VAL A 50 4.90 -6.16 8.33
C VAL A 50 3.52 -5.66 7.94
N ASP A 51 2.64 -5.55 8.91
CA ASP A 51 1.33 -4.93 8.75
C ASP A 51 1.44 -3.42 8.94
N THR A 52 0.69 -2.66 8.15
CA THR A 52 0.69 -1.21 8.24
C THR A 52 -0.73 -0.70 8.42
N PRO A 53 -0.91 0.45 9.08
CA PRO A 53 -2.16 1.19 9.02
C PRO A 53 -2.61 1.36 7.57
N GLY A 54 -3.93 1.38 7.35
CA GLY A 54 -4.48 1.60 6.02
C GLY A 54 -4.45 3.08 5.65
N PHE A 55 -4.26 3.38 4.37
CA PHE A 55 -4.63 4.70 3.85
C PHE A 55 -6.16 4.81 3.76
N ASP A 56 -6.72 6.02 3.65
CA ASP A 56 -8.17 6.24 3.70
C ASP A 56 -8.79 5.74 5.03
N ASP A 57 -8.11 6.07 6.13
CA ASP A 57 -8.50 5.73 7.50
C ASP A 57 -9.42 6.82 8.07
N THR A 58 -10.49 6.42 8.76
CA THR A 58 -11.43 7.35 9.41
C THR A 58 -10.85 8.00 10.66
N SER A 59 -9.85 7.37 11.27
CA SER A 59 -9.19 7.79 12.51
C SER A 59 -7.85 8.51 12.29
N LYS A 60 -7.19 8.31 11.12
CA LYS A 60 -5.86 8.87 10.82
C LYS A 60 -5.81 9.52 9.45
N SER A 61 -5.06 10.62 9.37
CA SER A 61 -4.78 11.24 8.08
C SER A 61 -3.83 10.38 7.24
N ASP A 62 -3.94 10.43 5.91
CA ASP A 62 -2.98 9.76 5.02
C ASP A 62 -1.53 10.21 5.27
N ALA A 63 -1.35 11.45 5.74
CA ALA A 63 -0.03 11.99 6.11
C ALA A 63 0.53 11.31 7.37
N ASP A 64 -0.31 11.01 8.36
CA ASP A 64 0.10 10.24 9.54
C ASP A 64 0.42 8.79 9.17
N VAL A 65 -0.38 8.17 8.31
CA VAL A 65 -0.11 6.82 7.79
C VAL A 65 1.22 6.79 7.05
N LEU A 66 1.46 7.75 6.14
CA LEU A 66 2.74 7.88 5.45
C LEU A 66 3.89 8.07 6.45
N ARG A 67 3.73 8.91 7.47
CA ARG A 67 4.76 9.15 8.49
C ARG A 67 5.13 7.87 9.25
N LEU A 68 4.15 7.09 9.69
CA LEU A 68 4.37 5.82 10.40
C LEU A 68 5.10 4.80 9.52
N VAL A 69 4.63 4.61 8.28
CA VAL A 69 5.26 3.70 7.32
C VAL A 69 6.69 4.15 6.99
N SER A 70 6.89 5.45 6.73
CA SER A 70 8.20 6.01 6.39
C SER A 70 9.18 5.83 7.55
N HIS A 71 8.75 6.11 8.78
CA HIS A 71 9.58 5.92 9.97
C HIS A 71 10.06 4.47 10.10
N TYR A 72 9.17 3.50 9.90
CA TYR A 72 9.52 2.08 9.95
C TYR A 72 10.51 1.68 8.83
N LEU A 73 10.26 2.13 7.60
CA LEU A 73 11.12 1.86 6.46
C LEU A 73 12.52 2.46 6.64
N VAL A 74 12.60 3.71 7.09
CA VAL A 74 13.85 4.43 7.34
C VAL A 74 14.67 3.75 8.44
N THR A 75 14.05 3.49 9.60
CA THR A 75 14.72 2.80 10.72
C THR A 75 15.25 1.42 10.29
N SER A 76 14.49 0.70 9.47
CA SER A 76 14.92 -0.58 8.92
C SER A 76 16.12 -0.43 7.99
N TYR A 77 16.11 0.56 7.10
CA TYR A 77 17.19 0.83 6.15
C TYR A 77 18.50 1.22 6.85
N GLU A 78 18.42 2.10 7.85
CA GLU A 78 19.58 2.51 8.66
C GLU A 78 20.18 1.33 9.42
N SER A 79 19.36 0.35 9.81
CA SER A 79 19.82 -0.91 10.41
C SER A 79 20.37 -1.93 9.40
N GLY A 80 20.46 -1.58 8.11
CA GLY A 80 20.94 -2.43 7.03
C GLY A 80 19.92 -3.46 6.53
N LYS A 81 18.65 -3.37 6.96
CA LYS A 81 17.57 -4.27 6.50
C LYS A 81 16.95 -3.73 5.22
N LYS A 82 16.85 -4.59 4.20
CA LYS A 82 16.14 -4.32 2.95
C LYS A 82 14.94 -5.26 2.82
N PHE A 83 13.90 -4.79 2.16
CA PHE A 83 12.67 -5.56 1.95
C PHE A 83 12.73 -6.30 0.62
N ALA A 84 12.28 -7.56 0.61
CA ALA A 84 12.17 -8.36 -0.62
C ALA A 84 11.06 -7.87 -1.55
N GLY A 85 10.03 -7.19 -1.01
CA GLY A 85 8.97 -6.61 -1.80
C GLY A 85 7.85 -6.01 -0.97
N ILE A 86 6.89 -5.40 -1.65
CA ILE A 86 5.66 -4.86 -1.04
C ILE A 86 4.45 -5.52 -1.67
N LEU A 87 3.50 -5.91 -0.82
CA LEU A 87 2.14 -6.23 -1.23
C LEU A 87 1.28 -4.97 -1.10
N TYR A 88 0.69 -4.50 -2.20
CA TYR A 88 -0.27 -3.40 -2.20
C TYR A 88 -1.69 -3.95 -2.41
N PHE A 89 -2.52 -3.88 -1.38
CA PHE A 89 -3.88 -4.41 -1.40
C PHE A 89 -4.86 -3.43 -2.02
N HIS A 90 -5.81 -3.94 -2.78
CA HIS A 90 -6.93 -3.21 -3.37
C HIS A 90 -8.21 -4.06 -3.28
N ARG A 91 -9.33 -3.45 -2.90
CA ARG A 91 -10.63 -4.13 -2.88
C ARG A 91 -11.23 -4.10 -4.28
N ILE A 92 -11.46 -5.26 -4.89
CA ILE A 92 -12.14 -5.34 -6.19
C ILE A 92 -13.62 -4.93 -6.10
N SER A 93 -14.19 -4.93 -4.89
CA SER A 93 -15.57 -4.55 -4.61
C SER A 93 -15.83 -3.05 -4.66
N ASP A 94 -14.78 -2.22 -4.59
CA ASP A 94 -14.92 -0.77 -4.64
C ASP A 94 -15.56 -0.33 -5.96
N PHE A 95 -16.74 0.34 -5.85
CA PHE A 95 -17.55 0.72 -7.01
C PHE A 95 -16.90 1.76 -7.91
N ARG A 96 -15.96 2.54 -7.36
CA ARG A 96 -15.16 3.53 -8.07
C ARG A 96 -13.77 3.51 -7.47
N MET A 97 -12.74 3.46 -8.32
CA MET A 97 -11.44 4.04 -7.97
C MET A 97 -11.62 5.57 -7.88
N GLY A 98 -12.10 6.03 -6.73
CA GLY A 98 -12.29 7.44 -6.45
C GLY A 98 -10.95 8.19 -6.47
N GLY A 99 -11.02 9.53 -6.44
CA GLY A 99 -9.82 10.38 -6.37
C GLY A 99 -8.87 9.98 -5.25
N ILE A 100 -9.42 9.59 -4.09
CA ILE A 100 -8.66 9.14 -2.91
C ILE A 100 -7.89 7.85 -3.19
N SER A 101 -8.53 6.81 -3.75
CA SER A 101 -7.83 5.55 -4.07
C SER A 101 -6.72 5.72 -5.12
N ARG A 102 -6.92 6.63 -6.10
CA ARG A 102 -5.88 6.99 -7.07
C ARG A 102 -4.73 7.73 -6.42
N ARG A 103 -5.03 8.71 -5.56
CA ARG A 103 -4.03 9.47 -4.80
C ARG A 103 -3.20 8.56 -3.91
N ASN A 104 -3.84 7.65 -3.17
CA ASN A 104 -3.15 6.71 -2.29
C ASN A 104 -2.22 5.78 -3.07
N PHE A 105 -2.65 5.34 -4.24
CA PHE A 105 -1.78 4.56 -5.13
C PHE A 105 -0.61 5.39 -5.67
N GLN A 106 -0.83 6.65 -6.02
CA GLN A 106 0.24 7.55 -6.46
C GLN A 106 1.28 7.78 -5.35
N VAL A 107 0.83 8.03 -4.11
CA VAL A 107 1.73 8.14 -2.94
C VAL A 107 2.53 6.86 -2.76
N PHE A 108 1.89 5.70 -2.88
CA PHE A 108 2.55 4.40 -2.82
C PHE A 108 3.61 4.24 -3.92
N ARG A 109 3.30 4.60 -5.17
CA ARG A 109 4.26 4.53 -6.27
C ARG A 109 5.47 5.44 -6.04
N GLU A 110 5.25 6.67 -5.60
CA GLU A 110 6.34 7.60 -5.29
C GLU A 110 7.16 7.15 -4.09
N LEU A 111 6.54 6.47 -3.12
CA LEU A 111 7.25 5.88 -1.98
C LEU A 111 8.20 4.77 -2.43
N CYS A 112 7.74 3.90 -3.35
CA CYS A 112 8.53 2.80 -3.89
C CYS A 112 9.65 3.30 -4.82
N GLY A 113 9.31 4.20 -5.74
CA GLY A 113 10.12 4.52 -6.91
C GLY A 113 9.98 3.47 -8.02
N ASP A 114 10.07 3.91 -9.27
CA ASP A 114 9.79 3.04 -10.42
C ASP A 114 10.76 1.84 -10.51
N ASP A 115 12.01 2.00 -10.08
CA ASP A 115 13.03 0.93 -10.09
C ASP A 115 12.72 -0.24 -9.15
N THR A 116 11.87 -0.04 -8.13
CA THR A 116 11.50 -1.09 -7.19
C THR A 116 10.11 -1.68 -7.42
N LEU A 117 9.39 -1.20 -8.44
CA LEU A 117 8.05 -1.71 -8.77
C LEU A 117 8.10 -3.18 -9.23
N ALA A 118 9.23 -3.66 -9.76
CA ALA A 118 9.45 -5.09 -10.01
C ALA A 118 9.35 -5.97 -8.74
N ASN A 119 9.55 -5.38 -7.56
CA ASN A 119 9.39 -6.03 -6.26
C ASN A 119 8.00 -5.81 -5.64
N VAL A 120 7.05 -5.26 -6.39
CA VAL A 120 5.68 -5.01 -5.93
C VAL A 120 4.72 -6.04 -6.50
N VAL A 121 3.86 -6.56 -5.64
CA VAL A 121 2.66 -7.29 -6.04
C VAL A 121 1.44 -6.51 -5.59
N ILE A 122 0.65 -6.09 -6.56
CA ILE A 122 -0.68 -5.53 -6.35
C ILE A 122 -1.64 -6.71 -6.15
N VAL A 123 -2.33 -6.72 -5.02
CA VAL A 123 -3.22 -7.80 -4.60
C VAL A 123 -4.66 -7.32 -4.66
N THR A 124 -5.47 -7.89 -5.53
CA THR A 124 -6.92 -7.67 -5.53
C THR A 124 -7.59 -8.63 -4.57
N ASN A 125 -8.41 -8.11 -3.66
CA ASN A 125 -9.11 -8.87 -2.63
C ASN A 125 -10.63 -8.56 -2.64
N MET A 126 -11.41 -9.17 -1.74
CA MET A 126 -12.87 -9.04 -1.65
C MET A 126 -13.62 -9.57 -2.87
N TRP A 127 -13.07 -10.60 -3.52
CA TRP A 127 -13.67 -11.25 -4.68
C TRP A 127 -15.02 -11.92 -4.38
N GLY A 128 -15.30 -12.26 -3.12
CA GLY A 128 -16.59 -12.79 -2.68
C GLY A 128 -17.73 -11.76 -2.65
N GLU A 129 -17.42 -10.47 -2.75
CA GLU A 129 -18.42 -9.38 -2.71
C GLU A 129 -18.91 -8.96 -4.10
N VAL A 130 -18.33 -9.51 -5.18
CA VAL A 130 -18.69 -9.16 -6.56
C VAL A 130 -18.98 -10.40 -7.38
N THR A 131 -19.79 -10.24 -8.42
CA THR A 131 -19.93 -11.30 -9.43
C THR A 131 -18.63 -11.44 -10.21
N GLN A 132 -18.33 -12.65 -10.69
CA GLN A 132 -17.14 -12.92 -11.48
C GLN A 132 -17.03 -12.00 -12.71
N ALA A 133 -18.16 -11.74 -13.39
CA ALA A 133 -18.20 -10.86 -14.55
C ALA A 133 -17.81 -9.41 -14.19
N LEU A 134 -18.34 -8.88 -13.08
CA LEU A 134 -18.02 -7.53 -12.62
C LEU A 134 -16.56 -7.43 -12.15
N GLY A 135 -16.10 -8.42 -11.38
CA GLY A 135 -14.71 -8.48 -10.90
C GLY A 135 -13.71 -8.55 -12.06
N ASN A 136 -13.93 -9.42 -13.04
CA ASN A 136 -13.09 -9.53 -14.23
C ASN A 136 -13.05 -8.22 -15.04
N LYS A 137 -14.21 -7.56 -15.21
CA LYS A 137 -14.26 -6.25 -15.88
C LYS A 137 -13.44 -5.20 -15.14
N ARG A 138 -13.54 -5.14 -13.81
CA ARG A 138 -12.79 -4.17 -12.98
C ARG A 138 -11.30 -4.46 -12.98
N GLU A 139 -10.90 -5.73 -12.84
CA GLU A 139 -9.50 -6.11 -12.91
C GLU A 139 -8.89 -5.73 -14.26
N HIS A 140 -9.57 -6.01 -15.37
CA HIS A 140 -9.11 -5.60 -16.68
C HIS A 140 -8.93 -4.08 -16.79
N GLN A 141 -9.84 -3.28 -16.22
CA GLN A 141 -9.68 -1.83 -16.17
C GLN A 141 -8.46 -1.41 -15.34
N LEU A 142 -8.25 -2.03 -14.16
CA LEU A 142 -7.09 -1.76 -13.32
C LEU A 142 -5.77 -2.04 -14.04
N GLU A 143 -5.73 -3.10 -14.85
CA GLU A 143 -4.56 -3.52 -15.63
C GLU A 143 -4.25 -2.62 -16.84
N THR A 144 -5.28 -1.99 -17.43
CA THR A 144 -5.16 -1.37 -18.76
C THR A 144 -5.32 0.15 -18.80
N ASP A 145 -5.95 0.76 -17.80
CA ASP A 145 -6.12 2.21 -17.74
C ASP A 145 -4.90 2.84 -17.05
N ASP A 146 -4.25 3.78 -17.74
CA ASP A 146 -3.10 4.55 -17.24
C ASP A 146 -3.41 5.33 -15.95
N LYS A 147 -4.70 5.53 -15.63
CA LYS A 147 -5.14 6.17 -14.39
C LYS A 147 -5.14 5.23 -13.19
N PHE A 148 -4.87 3.94 -13.37
CA PHE A 148 -4.89 2.91 -12.33
C PHE A 148 -3.52 2.22 -12.22
N PHE A 149 -3.47 0.90 -12.35
CA PHE A 149 -2.27 0.10 -12.08
C PHE A 149 -1.43 -0.16 -13.33
N ALA A 150 -1.95 0.13 -14.53
CA ALA A 150 -1.24 -0.05 -15.79
C ALA A 150 0.19 0.51 -15.78
N PRO A 151 0.46 1.74 -15.26
CA PRO A 151 1.81 2.27 -15.24
C PRO A 151 2.76 1.49 -14.33
N ALA A 152 2.27 0.98 -13.20
CA ALA A 152 3.10 0.18 -12.29
C ALA A 152 3.34 -1.22 -12.84
N ILE A 153 2.34 -1.80 -13.51
CA ILE A 153 2.47 -3.09 -14.19
C ILE A 153 3.49 -2.98 -15.33
N ALA A 154 3.45 -1.88 -16.10
CA ALA A 154 4.45 -1.58 -17.12
C ALA A 154 5.87 -1.44 -16.54
N ALA A 155 6.00 -0.96 -15.30
CA ALA A 155 7.26 -0.88 -14.55
C ALA A 155 7.65 -2.19 -13.82
N GLY A 156 6.92 -3.29 -14.05
CA GLY A 156 7.27 -4.63 -13.56
C GLY A 156 6.48 -5.12 -12.35
N ALA A 157 5.55 -4.32 -11.81
CA ALA A 157 4.67 -4.80 -10.75
C ALA A 157 3.74 -5.90 -11.28
N LYS A 158 3.41 -6.87 -10.41
CA LYS A 158 2.49 -7.96 -10.75
C LYS A 158 1.11 -7.67 -10.16
N LEU A 159 0.04 -8.02 -10.88
CA LEU A 159 -1.32 -8.02 -10.35
C LEU A 159 -1.78 -9.45 -10.08
N LEU A 160 -2.21 -9.74 -8.85
CA LEU A 160 -2.67 -11.08 -8.44
C LEU A 160 -3.95 -11.01 -7.61
N ARG A 161 -4.76 -12.06 -7.70
CA ARG A 161 -5.99 -12.22 -6.93
C ARG A 161 -5.73 -12.96 -5.62
N HIS A 162 -6.16 -12.38 -4.51
CA HIS A 162 -6.33 -13.10 -3.26
C HIS A 162 -7.77 -13.57 -3.13
N LEU A 163 -7.97 -14.89 -3.04
CA LEU A 163 -9.29 -15.51 -2.98
C LEU A 163 -9.72 -15.85 -1.55
N ASN A 164 -9.12 -15.18 -0.56
CA ASN A 164 -9.34 -15.43 0.87
C ASN A 164 -9.02 -16.88 1.29
N THR A 165 -8.04 -17.49 0.63
CA THR A 165 -7.54 -18.84 0.95
C THR A 165 -6.04 -18.81 1.22
N LYS A 166 -5.56 -19.77 2.01
CA LYS A 166 -4.13 -19.88 2.32
C LYS A 166 -3.30 -20.14 1.06
N GLU A 167 -3.83 -20.94 0.14
CA GLU A 167 -3.17 -21.30 -1.12
C GLU A 167 -2.98 -20.07 -2.01
N SER A 168 -4.00 -19.19 -2.10
CA SER A 168 -3.86 -17.94 -2.86
C SER A 168 -2.89 -16.98 -2.18
N ALA A 169 -2.84 -16.95 -0.85
CA ALA A 169 -1.88 -16.14 -0.10
C ALA A 169 -0.44 -16.60 -0.30
N GLU A 170 -0.18 -17.91 -0.21
CA GLU A 170 1.14 -18.48 -0.47
C GLU A 170 1.58 -18.25 -1.93
N SER A 171 0.67 -18.44 -2.90
CA SER A 171 0.92 -18.13 -4.32
C SER A 171 1.37 -16.68 -4.56
N ILE A 172 0.74 -15.72 -3.86
CA ILE A 172 1.13 -14.32 -3.89
C ILE A 172 2.54 -14.12 -3.31
N LEU A 173 2.83 -14.74 -2.16
CA LEU A 173 4.14 -14.61 -1.51
C LEU A 173 5.27 -15.27 -2.30
N HIS A 174 5.00 -16.36 -3.02
CA HIS A 174 5.97 -17.00 -3.91
C HIS A 174 6.51 -16.03 -4.97
N GLN A 175 5.71 -15.04 -5.39
CA GLN A 175 6.16 -14.03 -6.36
C GLN A 175 7.18 -13.03 -5.81
N ILE A 176 7.35 -12.94 -4.48
CA ILE A 176 8.22 -11.95 -3.83
C ILE A 176 9.35 -12.57 -3.01
N VAL A 177 9.18 -13.81 -2.52
CA VAL A 177 10.11 -14.39 -1.54
C VAL A 177 11.52 -14.57 -2.08
N HIS A 178 11.66 -14.68 -3.41
CA HIS A 178 12.92 -14.84 -4.13
C HIS A 178 13.46 -13.55 -4.75
N ASN A 179 12.77 -12.43 -4.62
CA ASN A 179 13.22 -11.16 -5.17
C ASN A 179 14.51 -10.69 -4.50
N THR A 180 15.31 -9.94 -5.26
CA THR A 180 16.49 -9.25 -4.75
C THR A 180 16.05 -8.01 -3.98
N PRO A 181 16.32 -7.91 -2.67
CA PRO A 181 15.91 -6.74 -1.88
C PRO A 181 16.56 -5.46 -2.39
N ALA A 182 15.75 -4.40 -2.52
CA ALA A 182 16.16 -3.08 -2.97
C ALA A 182 15.65 -2.01 -1.99
N PRO A 183 16.37 -0.89 -1.79
CA PRO A 183 15.85 0.25 -1.06
C PRO A 183 14.73 0.92 -1.85
N PHE A 184 13.66 1.31 -1.16
CA PHE A 184 12.60 2.13 -1.74
C PHE A 184 13.06 3.59 -1.83
N LYS A 185 12.53 4.32 -2.82
CA LYS A 185 12.86 5.74 -3.07
C LYS A 185 12.74 6.60 -1.81
N ILE A 186 11.72 6.39 -0.97
CA ILE A 186 11.56 7.16 0.26
C ILE A 186 12.73 6.97 1.26
N GLN A 187 13.33 5.79 1.30
CA GLN A 187 14.46 5.49 2.18
C GLN A 187 15.69 6.26 1.71
N GLU A 188 15.98 6.24 0.42
CA GLU A 188 17.08 7.00 -0.18
C GLU A 188 16.86 8.51 -0.05
N GLU A 189 15.64 8.99 -0.28
CA GLU A 189 15.29 10.41 -0.15
C GLU A 189 15.52 10.94 1.27
N ILE A 190 15.11 10.19 2.30
CA ILE A 190 15.25 10.64 3.69
C ILE A 190 16.66 10.38 4.23
N VAL A 191 17.20 9.17 4.02
CA VAL A 191 18.46 8.75 4.65
C VAL A 191 19.67 9.22 3.87
N ASP A 192 19.67 9.06 2.55
CA ASP A 192 20.85 9.32 1.72
C ASP A 192 20.85 10.78 1.23
N GLN A 193 19.69 11.31 0.83
CA GLN A 193 19.53 12.68 0.33
C GLN A 193 19.15 13.70 1.43
N LYS A 194 18.94 13.25 2.68
CA LYS A 194 18.63 14.09 3.85
C LYS A 194 17.39 14.98 3.69
N LYS A 195 16.38 14.53 2.94
CA LYS A 195 15.10 15.22 2.78
C LYS A 195 14.21 15.01 4.01
N ASN A 196 13.45 16.03 4.38
CA ASN A 196 12.31 15.86 5.28
C ASN A 196 11.18 15.13 4.58
N LEU A 197 10.27 14.50 5.35
CA LEU A 197 9.15 13.73 4.78
C LEU A 197 8.31 14.54 3.78
N ASN A 198 8.04 15.81 4.07
CA ASN A 198 7.28 16.69 3.17
C ASN A 198 8.03 17.10 1.88
N GLN A 199 9.34 16.89 1.82
CA GLN A 199 10.19 17.13 0.65
C GLN A 199 10.39 15.88 -0.21
N THR A 200 9.99 14.71 0.28
CA THR A 200 10.00 13.45 -0.49
C THR A 200 8.97 13.51 -1.61
N ALA A 201 9.15 12.70 -2.64
CA ALA A 201 8.18 12.65 -3.73
C ALA A 201 6.79 12.18 -3.23
N ALA A 202 6.76 11.18 -2.35
CA ALA A 202 5.52 10.68 -1.75
C ALA A 202 4.84 11.71 -0.85
N GLY A 203 5.63 12.43 -0.04
CA GLY A 203 5.13 13.53 0.78
C GLY A 203 4.60 14.67 -0.09
N GLY A 204 5.33 15.04 -1.15
CA GLY A 204 4.93 16.08 -2.09
C GLY A 204 3.52 15.86 -2.63
N VAL A 205 3.17 14.63 -3.02
CA VAL A 205 1.81 14.26 -3.48
C VAL A 205 0.76 14.51 -2.39
N LEU A 206 1.07 14.21 -1.12
CA LEU A 206 0.11 14.45 -0.03
C LEU A 206 -0.03 15.94 0.31
N PHE A 207 1.08 16.68 0.35
CA PHE A 207 1.12 18.06 0.84
C PHE A 207 0.79 19.12 -0.22
N SER A 208 1.03 18.86 -1.52
CA SER A 208 0.65 19.77 -2.60
C SER A 208 -0.86 20.02 -2.65
N ASP A 209 -1.64 18.97 -2.35
CA ASP A 209 -3.09 19.03 -2.39
C ASP A 209 -3.67 19.73 -1.16
N LEU A 210 -3.02 19.60 0.01
CA LEU A 210 -3.43 20.34 1.21
C LEU A 210 -3.33 21.84 0.95
N GLN A 211 -2.23 22.26 0.33
CA GLN A 211 -2.04 23.66 -0.09
C GLN A 211 -3.04 24.08 -1.17
N ALA A 212 -3.33 23.22 -2.15
CA ALA A 212 -4.33 23.52 -3.19
C ALA A 212 -5.76 23.64 -2.61
N MET A 213 -6.10 22.82 -1.63
CA MET A 213 -7.39 22.83 -0.94
C MET A 213 -7.53 24.05 -0.02
N GLU A 214 -6.49 24.38 0.75
CA GLU A 214 -6.42 25.60 1.56
C GLU A 214 -6.56 26.86 0.71
N GLU A 215 -5.87 26.90 -0.44
CA GLU A 215 -5.94 28.00 -1.39
C GLU A 215 -7.34 28.14 -2.02
N ARG A 216 -8.01 27.02 -2.34
CA ARG A 216 -9.39 27.03 -2.84
C ARG A 216 -10.37 27.55 -1.79
N HIS A 217 -10.28 27.06 -0.56
CA HIS A 217 -11.11 27.52 0.55
C HIS A 217 -10.86 28.99 0.92
N ARG A 218 -9.63 29.47 0.77
CA ARG A 218 -9.29 30.89 0.95
C ARG A 218 -10.00 31.75 -0.11
N ARG A 219 -9.94 31.35 -1.39
CA ARG A 219 -10.63 32.05 -2.48
C ARG A 219 -12.15 32.05 -2.31
N GLU A 220 -12.75 30.92 -1.95
CA GLU A 220 -14.20 30.83 -1.69
C GLU A 220 -14.64 31.74 -0.52
N LYS A 221 -13.82 31.89 0.52
CA LYS A 221 -14.08 32.83 1.62
C LYS A 221 -13.90 34.29 1.24
N GLU A 222 -13.00 34.59 0.31
CA GLU A 222 -12.79 35.93 -0.24
C GLU A 222 -13.93 36.33 -1.20
N GLU A 223 -14.50 35.37 -1.95
CA GLU A 223 -15.64 35.59 -2.87
C GLU A 223 -17.00 35.71 -2.16
N MET A 224 -17.12 35.21 -0.92
CA MET A 224 -18.33 35.34 -0.07
C MET A 224 -18.33 36.58 0.83
N ARG A 225 -17.35 37.47 0.70
CA ARG A 225 -17.25 38.76 1.43
C ARG A 225 -17.58 39.93 0.52
#